data_AF-A0A6G9Z9V6-F1
#
_entry.id   AF-A0A6G9Z9V6-F1
#
_cell.length_a   1.000
_cell.length_b   1.000
_cell.length_c   1.000
_cell.angle_alpha   90.00
_cell.angle_beta   90.00
_cell.angle_gamma   90.00
#
_symmetry.space_group_name_H-M   'P 1'
#
loop_
_entity.id
_entity.type
_entity.pdbx_description
1 polymer ?
#
loop_
_entity_poly.entity_id
_entity_poly.type
_entity_poly.pdbx_seq_one_letter_code
_entity_poly.pdbx_strand_id
1 'polypeptide(L)' 'MEEPDRPAPPTVIDVGVERERIAALEKIRRRLESELDKAESGCGYAAMVRQLRDTVNAIADARNRVYEALLNDEPDDG' A
#
# COMPACT_ATOMS: atom_id res chain seq x y z
N MET A 1 27.06 25.35 22.23
CA MET A 1 26.00 25.93 21.38
C MET A 1 25.25 24.73 20.83
N GLU A 2 24.01 24.53 21.27
CA GLU A 2 23.11 23.51 20.71
C GLU A 2 22.75 23.91 19.28
N GLU A 3 23.08 23.06 18.31
CA GLU A 3 22.45 23.13 16.98
C GLU A 3 21.02 22.60 17.12
N PRO A 4 19.99 23.29 16.60
CA PRO A 4 18.64 22.75 16.61
C PRO A 4 18.62 21.50 15.74
N ASP A 5 18.16 20.40 16.36
CA ASP A 5 17.84 19.12 15.76
C ASP A 5 17.01 19.38 14.49
N ARG A 6 17.66 19.32 13.31
CA ARG A 6 16.96 19.54 12.04
C ARG A 6 15.89 18.45 11.94
N PRO A 7 14.63 18.79 11.62
CA PRO A 7 13.61 17.78 11.40
C PRO A 7 14.12 16.80 10.33
N ALA A 8 13.88 15.50 10.55
CA ALA A 8 14.24 14.47 9.59
C ALA A 8 13.71 14.90 8.20
N PRO A 9 14.52 14.74 7.13
CA PRO A 9 14.06 15.11 5.81
C PRO A 9 12.73 14.40 5.52
N PRO A 10 11.78 15.05 4.83
CA PRO A 10 10.52 14.43 4.50
C PRO A 10 10.82 13.12 3.79
N THR A 11 10.14 12.04 4.20
CA THR A 11 10.21 10.76 3.52
C THR A 11 9.74 10.99 2.08
N VAL A 12 10.68 11.07 1.14
CA VAL A 12 10.36 11.23 -0.27
C VAL A 12 9.69 9.94 -0.73
N ILE A 13 8.39 10.02 -0.98
CA ILE A 13 7.61 8.90 -1.51
C ILE A 13 7.85 8.84 -3.01
N ASP A 14 8.60 7.84 -3.45
CA ASP A 14 8.72 7.56 -4.89
C ASP A 14 7.40 6.95 -5.38
N VAL A 15 6.62 7.77 -6.11
CA VAL A 15 5.34 7.37 -6.70
C VAL A 15 5.50 6.17 -7.64
N GLY A 16 6.63 6.05 -8.34
CA GLY A 16 6.94 4.91 -9.19
C GLY A 16 7.03 3.61 -8.38
N VAL A 17 7.78 3.64 -7.27
CA VAL A 17 7.93 2.50 -6.37
C VAL A 17 6.59 2.10 -5.75
N GLU A 18 5.77 3.05 -5.31
CA GLU A 18 4.45 2.74 -4.74
C GLU A 18 3.48 2.19 -5.80
N ARG A 19 3.57 2.63 -7.06
CA ARG A 19 2.81 2.04 -8.18
C ARG A 19 3.23 0.60 -8.47
N GLU A 20 4.53 0.31 -8.47
CA GLU A 20 5.03 -1.06 -8.63
C GLU A 20 4.59 -1.96 -7.48
N ARG A 21 4.62 -1.43 -6.25
CA ARG A 21 4.11 -2.11 -5.06
C ARG A 21 2.62 -2.43 -5.18
N ILE A 22 1.80 -1.48 -5.63
CA ILE A 22 0.37 -1.70 -5.91
C ILE A 22 0.20 -2.83 -6.93
N ALA A 23 0.94 -2.80 -8.04
CA ALA A 23 0.85 -3.83 -9.07
C ALA A 23 1.23 -5.23 -8.54
N ALA A 24 2.24 -5.33 -7.68
CA ALA A 24 2.62 -6.58 -7.03
C ALA A 24 1.53 -7.09 -6.07
N LEU A 25 0.97 -6.20 -5.24
CA LEU A 25 -0.11 -6.53 -4.33
C LEU A 25 -1.39 -6.94 -5.07
N GLU A 26 -1.71 -6.32 -6.21
CA GLU A 26 -2.84 -6.73 -7.05
C GLU A 26 -2.67 -8.14 -7.63
N LYS A 27 -1.44 -8.53 -8.00
CA LYS A 27 -1.17 -9.92 -8.41
C LYS A 27 -1.42 -10.91 -7.28
N ILE A 28 -0.97 -10.58 -6.07
CA ILE A 28 -1.21 -11.41 -4.87
C ILE A 28 -2.71 -11.50 -4.58
N ARG A 29 -3.43 -10.37 -4.62
CA ARG A 29 -4.87 -10.31 -4.42
C ARG A 29 -5.61 -11.25 -5.38
N ARG A 30 -5.33 -11.16 -6.68
CA ARG A 30 -5.97 -12.03 -7.70
C ARG A 30 -5.68 -13.50 -7.48
N ARG A 31 -4.45 -13.83 -7.06
CA ARG A 31 -4.09 -15.20 -6.72
C ARG A 31 -4.91 -15.71 -5.53
N LEU A 32 -4.97 -14.94 -4.44
CA LEU A 32 -5.75 -15.29 -3.25
C LEU A 32 -7.25 -15.40 -3.55
N GLU A 33 -7.79 -14.50 -4.36
CA GLU A 33 -9.18 -14.57 -4.85
C GLU A 33 -9.43 -15.89 -5.61
N SER A 34 -8.52 -16.28 -6.51
CA SER A 34 -8.65 -17.54 -7.26
C SER A 34 -8.46 -18.79 -6.39
N GLU A 35 -7.58 -18.75 -5.39
CA GLU A 35 -7.38 -19.85 -4.45
C GLU A 35 -8.60 -20.01 -3.52
N LEU A 36 -9.18 -18.90 -3.05
CA LEU A 36 -10.39 -18.90 -2.22
C LEU A 36 -11.62 -19.42 -2.97
N ASP A 37 -11.78 -19.08 -4.25
CA ASP A 37 -12.86 -19.57 -5.11
C ASP A 37 -12.86 -21.11 -5.21
N LYS A 38 -11.68 -21.72 -5.10
CA LYS A 38 -11.48 -23.18 -5.21
C LYS A 38 -11.40 -23.89 -3.86
N ALA A 39 -11.30 -23.14 -2.76
CA ALA A 39 -11.04 -23.70 -1.44
C ALA A 39 -12.35 -24.13 -0.75
N GLU A 40 -12.34 -25.32 -0.14
CA GLU A 40 -13.42 -25.73 0.76
C GLU A 40 -13.36 -24.93 2.08
N SER A 41 -14.54 -24.69 2.66
CA SER A 41 -14.66 -23.91 3.90
C SER A 41 -14.01 -24.65 5.07
N GLY A 42 -13.05 -24.00 5.74
CA GLY A 42 -12.27 -24.58 6.84
C GLY A 42 -11.20 -23.65 7.42
N CYS A 43 -10.32 -24.17 8.28
CA CYS A 43 -9.28 -23.37 8.94
C CYS A 43 -8.33 -22.67 7.96
N GLY A 44 -7.95 -23.34 6.86
CA GLY A 44 -7.13 -22.75 5.78
C GLY A 44 -7.86 -21.64 5.01
N TYR A 45 -9.17 -21.76 4.84
CA TYR A 45 -10.00 -20.75 4.19
C TYR A 45 -10.01 -19.43 4.98
N ALA A 46 -10.23 -19.49 6.30
CA ALA A 46 -10.23 -18.30 7.15
C ALA A 46 -8.88 -17.55 7.14
N ALA A 47 -7.77 -18.28 7.13
CA ALA A 47 -6.44 -17.69 7.00
C ALA A 47 -6.24 -16.99 5.65
N MET A 48 -6.66 -17.61 4.55
CA MET A 48 -6.59 -17.00 3.21
C MET A 48 -7.49 -15.77 3.08
N VAL A 49 -8.69 -15.78 3.65
CA VAL A 49 -9.58 -14.60 3.70
C VAL A 49 -8.92 -13.45 4.47
N ARG A 50 -8.27 -13.74 5.61
CA ARG A 50 -7.55 -12.73 6.37
C ARG A 50 -6.40 -12.13 5.55
N GLN A 51 -5.60 -12.97 4.91
CA GLN A 51 -4.51 -12.52 4.06
C GLN A 51 -5.00 -11.68 2.88
N LEU A 52 -6.14 -12.04 2.27
CA LEU A 52 -6.76 -11.25 1.21
C LEU A 52 -7.17 -9.87 1.72
N ARG A 53 -7.81 -9.80 2.89
CA ARG A 53 -8.20 -8.54 3.53
C ARG A 53 -7.00 -7.64 3.80
N ASP A 54 -5.93 -8.21 4.36
CA ASP A 54 -4.70 -7.47 4.66
C ASP A 54 -4.04 -6.95 3.37
N THR A 55 -4.07 -7.75 2.30
CA THR A 55 -3.57 -7.35 0.97
C THR A 55 -4.38 -6.19 0.39
N VAL A 56 -5.71 -6.23 0.49
CA VAL A 56 -6.58 -5.13 0.03
C VAL A 56 -6.32 -3.85 0.81
N ASN A 57 -6.18 -3.94 2.14
CA ASN A 57 -5.85 -2.78 2.98
C ASN A 57 -4.49 -2.18 2.60
N ALA A 58 -3.49 -3.02 2.34
CA ALA A 58 -2.17 -2.56 1.91
C ALA A 58 -2.21 -1.85 0.54
N ILE A 59 -3.07 -2.30 -0.39
CA ILE A 59 -3.29 -1.60 -1.67
C ILE A 59 -3.91 -0.22 -1.44
N ALA A 60 -4.91 -0.13 -0.56
CA ALA A 60 -5.56 1.13 -0.24
C ALA A 60 -4.58 2.14 0.39
N ASP A 61 -3.77 1.68 1.35
CA ASP A 61 -2.71 2.48 1.97
C ASP A 61 -1.68 2.98 0.96
N ALA A 62 -1.17 2.09 0.09
CA ALA A 62 -0.23 2.49 -0.97
C ALA A 62 -0.84 3.50 -1.96
N ARG A 63 -2.13 3.35 -2.30
CA ARG A 63 -2.84 4.32 -3.13
C ARG A 63 -2.98 5.68 -2.44
N ASN A 64 -3.30 5.70 -1.15
CA ASN A 64 -3.38 6.94 -0.38
C ASN A 64 -2.04 7.67 -0.38
N ARG A 65 -0.93 6.96 -0.17
CA ARG A 65 0.42 7.53 -0.24
C ARG A 65 0.75 8.12 -1.60
N VAL A 66 0.34 7.47 -2.69
CA VAL A 66 0.48 8.01 -4.04
C VAL A 66 -0.34 9.29 -4.20
N TYR A 67 -1.59 9.31 -3.72
CA TYR A 67 -2.41 10.52 -3.78
C TYR A 67 -1.82 11.67 -2.97
N GLU A 68 -1.38 11.40 -1.74
CA GLU A 68 -0.70 12.40 -0.89
C GLU A 68 0.57 12.93 -1.55
N ALA A 69 1.39 12.05 -2.14
CA ALA A 69 2.60 12.46 -2.85
C ALA A 69 2.28 13.36 -4.05
N LEU A 70 1.23 13.05 -4.82
CA LEU A 70 0.82 13.86 -5.96
C LEU A 70 0.19 15.20 -5.55
N LEU A 71 -0.57 15.23 -4.45
CA LEU A 71 -1.20 16.44 -3.91
C LEU A 71 -0.15 17.41 -3.35
N ASN A 72 0.90 16.90 -2.72
CA ASN A 72 1.99 17.72 -2.19
C ASN A 72 2.96 18.23 -3.28
N ASP A 73 2.82 17.75 -4.52
CA ASP A 73 3.62 18.18 -5.68
C ASP A 73 2.90 19.29 -6.50
N GLU A 74 1.69 19.68 -6.12
CA GLU A 74 1.06 20.89 -6.66
C GLU A 74 1.80 22.13 -6.13
N PRO A 75 2.23 23.06 -7.01
CA PRO A 75 2.75 24.34 -6.55
C PRO A 75 1.64 25.06 -5.78
N ASP A 76 1.94 25.46 -4.56
CA ASP A 76 1.14 26.38 -3.76
C ASP A 76 1.11 27.75 -4.48
N ASP A 77 0.30 27.87 -5.53
CA ASP A 77 0.02 29.12 -6.22
C ASP A 77 -0.91 29.95 -5.31
N GLY A 78 -0.30 30.57 -4.31
CA GLY A 78 -0.88 31.66 -3.51
C GLY A 78 -0.93 33.00 -4.23
#